data_AF-A0A6M1YDT6-F1
#
_entry.id   AF-A0A6M1YDT6-F1
#
_cell.length_a   1.000
_cell.length_b   1.000
_cell.length_c   1.000
_cell.angle_alpha   90.00
_cell.angle_beta   90.00
_cell.angle_gamma   90.00
#
_symmetry.space_group_name_H-M   'P 1'
#
loop_
_entity.id
_entity.type
_entity.pdbx_description
1 polymer ?
#
loop_
_entity_poly.entity_id
_entity_poly.type
_entity_poly.pdbx_seq_one_letter_code
_entity_poly.pdbx_strand_id
1 'polypeptide(L)'
;NQIDKAVALFHEMKKNSLKEGPGLKIIRVYLKQNQIENAITIFDKIKEGHYKSIAREEFIKVYLKQNQIDKAISIFDEMEEEPLKDHTRLDFIKVYLKQNKIDKAITIFDEMQEGPVKDSARLDFIEVYLKQNKIDKSVTVFDKMQEGDFKRLAREAFIEAYLKQNQIDKAITVFDEMKEDDNALAGLKIIEAYNKLNQTENAAIIFGRIKNGFERFLIEFQASGLDEELARLLNGATEK
;
A
#
# COMPACT_ATOMS: atom_id res chain seq x y z
N ASN A 1 11.20 -32.12 5.50
CA ASN A 1 10.47 -30.94 4.98
C ASN A 1 10.24 -29.94 6.14
N GLN A 2 10.13 -28.62 5.91
CA GLN A 2 9.80 -27.66 7.00
C GLN A 2 8.43 -27.98 7.64
N ILE A 3 7.54 -28.63 6.88
CA ILE A 3 6.23 -29.10 7.31
C ILE A 3 6.35 -30.21 8.36
N ASP A 4 7.19 -31.22 8.13
CA ASP A 4 7.41 -32.29 9.11
C ASP A 4 7.98 -31.74 10.42
N LYS A 5 8.83 -30.70 10.32
CA LYS A 5 9.38 -30.01 11.50
C LYS A 5 8.29 -29.25 12.26
N ALA A 6 7.38 -28.56 11.58
CA ALA A 6 6.27 -27.83 12.22
C ALA A 6 5.25 -28.79 12.86
N VAL A 7 4.94 -29.92 12.20
CA VAL A 7 4.04 -30.97 12.71
C VAL A 7 4.68 -31.75 13.86
N ALA A 8 5.99 -32.03 13.80
CA ALA A 8 6.74 -32.63 14.90
C ALA A 8 6.79 -31.68 16.11
N LEU A 9 7.06 -30.39 15.89
CA LEU A 9 6.97 -29.36 16.93
C LEU A 9 5.56 -29.34 17.53
N PHE A 10 4.51 -29.44 16.71
CA PHE A 10 3.12 -29.48 17.16
C PHE A 10 2.83 -30.68 18.07
N HIS A 11 3.31 -31.88 17.72
CA HIS A 11 3.16 -33.07 18.57
C HIS A 11 3.95 -32.98 19.88
N GLU A 12 5.17 -32.43 19.84
CA GLU A 12 6.00 -32.22 21.01
C GLU A 12 5.41 -31.14 21.94
N MET A 13 4.81 -30.09 21.38
CA MET A 13 4.15 -29.02 22.11
C MET A 13 2.77 -29.42 22.65
N LYS A 14 2.07 -30.37 22.03
CA LYS A 14 0.82 -30.92 22.59
C LYS A 14 1.05 -31.66 23.92
N LYS A 15 2.27 -32.16 24.15
CA LYS A 15 2.69 -32.82 25.39
C LYS A 15 3.01 -31.82 26.52
N ASN A 16 3.35 -30.58 26.17
CA ASN A 16 3.72 -29.52 27.10
C ASN A 16 2.80 -28.31 26.87
N SER A 17 1.71 -28.19 27.64
CA SER A 17 0.81 -27.01 27.72
C SER A 17 1.14 -25.90 26.72
N LEU A 18 0.42 -25.88 25.58
CA LEU A 18 0.75 -25.11 24.40
C LEU A 18 1.06 -23.65 24.78
N LYS A 19 2.32 -23.25 24.66
CA LYS A 19 2.70 -21.85 24.88
C LYS A 19 2.10 -21.02 23.76
N GLU A 20 1.57 -19.84 24.11
CA GLU A 20 0.79 -18.99 23.21
C GLU A 20 1.57 -18.53 21.97
N GLY A 21 2.86 -18.21 22.14
CA GLY A 21 3.75 -17.77 21.05
C GLY A 21 3.91 -18.79 19.91
N PRO A 22 4.24 -20.06 20.19
CA PRO A 22 4.26 -21.08 19.14
C PRO A 22 2.88 -21.43 18.57
N GLY A 23 1.80 -21.34 19.35
CA GLY A 23 0.43 -21.48 18.85
C GLY A 23 0.15 -20.50 17.71
N LEU A 24 0.50 -19.23 17.91
CA LEU A 24 0.39 -18.19 16.88
C LEU A 24 1.21 -18.50 15.61
N LYS A 25 2.42 -19.05 15.76
CA LYS A 25 3.25 -19.45 14.60
C LYS A 25 2.56 -20.54 13.78
N ILE A 26 1.92 -21.51 14.43
CA ILE A 26 1.21 -22.60 13.77
C ILE A 26 -0.04 -22.07 13.06
N ILE A 27 -0.81 -21.19 13.69
CA ILE A 27 -1.96 -20.51 13.07
C ILE A 27 -1.53 -19.85 11.75
N ARG A 28 -0.45 -19.07 11.77
CA ARG A 28 0.09 -18.43 10.54
C ARG A 28 0.44 -19.43 9.45
N VAL A 29 1.00 -20.60 9.80
CA VAL A 29 1.33 -21.65 8.82
C VAL A 29 0.06 -22.23 8.21
N TYR A 30 -0.93 -22.61 9.02
CA TYR A 30 -2.19 -23.17 8.53
C TYR A 30 -2.97 -22.16 7.68
N LEU A 31 -3.02 -20.90 8.11
CA LEU A 31 -3.64 -19.81 7.36
C LEU A 31 -2.97 -19.60 5.98
N LYS A 32 -1.63 -19.61 5.91
CA LYS A 32 -0.90 -19.54 4.64
C LYS A 32 -1.21 -20.71 3.69
N GLN A 33 -1.56 -21.87 4.23
CA GLN A 33 -1.95 -23.07 3.47
C GLN A 33 -3.46 -23.15 3.21
N ASN A 34 -4.22 -22.11 3.57
CA ASN A 34 -5.67 -22.08 3.49
C ASN A 34 -6.36 -23.20 4.30
N GLN A 35 -5.69 -23.74 5.32
CA GLN A 35 -6.24 -24.74 6.24
C GLN A 35 -6.92 -24.04 7.43
N ILE A 36 -8.00 -23.31 7.15
CA ILE A 36 -8.65 -22.41 8.11
C ILE A 36 -9.18 -23.17 9.34
N GLU A 37 -9.84 -24.32 9.17
CA GLU A 37 -10.37 -25.16 10.26
C GLU A 37 -9.26 -25.63 11.22
N ASN A 38 -8.10 -26.03 10.68
CA ASN A 38 -6.95 -26.40 11.49
C ASN A 38 -6.42 -25.20 12.28
N ALA A 39 -6.40 -24.02 11.67
CA ALA A 39 -6.00 -22.79 12.36
C ALA A 39 -6.97 -22.45 13.51
N ILE A 40 -8.29 -22.58 13.30
CA ILE A 40 -9.32 -22.35 14.33
C ILE A 40 -9.12 -23.29 15.52
N THR A 41 -8.84 -24.57 15.25
CA THR A 41 -8.56 -25.57 16.31
C THR A 41 -7.37 -25.19 17.20
N ILE A 42 -6.38 -24.46 16.67
CA ILE A 42 -5.25 -23.94 17.46
C ILE A 42 -5.66 -22.65 18.17
N PHE A 43 -6.40 -21.77 17.49
CA PHE A 43 -6.91 -20.53 18.06
C PHE A 43 -7.74 -20.76 19.33
N ASP A 44 -8.63 -21.76 19.34
CA ASP A 44 -9.47 -22.08 20.50
C ASP A 44 -8.68 -22.51 21.74
N LYS A 45 -7.41 -22.91 21.56
CA LYS A 45 -6.51 -23.31 22.64
C LYS A 45 -5.70 -22.15 23.20
N ILE A 46 -5.64 -21.03 22.49
CA ILE A 46 -5.03 -19.79 22.98
C ILE A 46 -5.94 -19.23 24.06
N LYS A 47 -5.38 -18.86 25.21
CA LYS A 47 -6.12 -18.31 26.36
C LYS A 47 -5.77 -16.85 26.61
N GLU A 48 -4.52 -16.47 26.44
CA GLU A 48 -4.05 -15.11 26.66
C GLU A 48 -4.62 -14.15 25.59
N GLY A 49 -5.26 -13.08 26.04
CA GLY A 49 -5.94 -12.12 25.18
C GLY A 49 -5.04 -11.48 24.13
N HIS A 50 -3.85 -11.01 24.54
CA HIS A 50 -2.86 -10.45 23.61
C HIS A 50 -2.59 -11.38 22.40
N TYR A 51 -2.40 -12.69 22.64
CA TYR A 51 -2.16 -13.65 21.57
C TYR A 51 -3.41 -13.97 20.75
N LYS A 52 -4.61 -13.95 21.37
CA LYS A 52 -5.88 -14.05 20.63
C LYS A 52 -6.06 -12.86 19.70
N SER A 53 -5.80 -11.65 20.15
CA SER A 53 -5.88 -10.44 19.32
C SER A 53 -4.96 -10.54 18.11
N ILE A 54 -3.69 -10.92 18.30
CA ILE A 54 -2.76 -11.10 17.18
C ILE A 54 -3.25 -12.20 16.23
N ALA A 55 -3.74 -13.32 16.75
CA ALA A 55 -4.26 -14.40 15.91
C ALA A 55 -5.49 -13.96 15.10
N ARG A 56 -6.45 -13.24 15.70
CA ARG A 56 -7.61 -12.65 15.02
C ARG A 56 -7.18 -11.74 13.87
N GLU A 57 -6.16 -10.90 14.08
CA GLU A 57 -5.58 -10.06 13.03
C GLU A 57 -5.07 -10.89 11.82
N GLU A 58 -4.46 -12.06 12.07
CA GLU A 58 -4.03 -12.96 11.00
C GLU A 58 -5.21 -13.57 10.23
N PHE A 59 -6.29 -13.97 10.93
CA PHE A 59 -7.51 -14.45 10.29
C PHE A 59 -8.15 -13.37 9.42
N ILE A 60 -8.28 -12.15 9.94
CA ILE A 60 -8.80 -10.98 9.20
C ILE A 60 -8.05 -10.79 7.89
N LYS A 61 -6.71 -10.74 7.93
CA LYS A 61 -5.88 -10.57 6.71
C LYS A 61 -6.16 -11.64 5.66
N VAL A 62 -6.28 -12.90 6.08
CA VAL A 62 -6.59 -13.99 5.15
C VAL A 62 -8.01 -13.88 4.60
N TYR A 63 -9.01 -13.59 5.42
CA TYR A 63 -10.38 -13.44 4.95
C TYR A 63 -10.56 -12.26 4.00
N LEU A 64 -9.94 -11.11 4.28
CA LEU A 64 -9.92 -9.96 3.37
C LEU A 64 -9.27 -10.30 2.03
N LYS A 65 -8.13 -11.00 2.05
CA LYS A 65 -7.46 -11.48 0.83
C LYS A 65 -8.32 -12.46 0.01
N GLN A 66 -9.15 -13.25 0.68
CA GLN A 66 -10.10 -14.17 0.05
C GLN A 66 -11.45 -13.54 -0.28
N ASN A 67 -11.60 -12.22 -0.09
CA ASN A 67 -12.85 -11.49 -0.28
C ASN A 67 -14.01 -12.02 0.60
N GLN A 68 -13.71 -12.71 1.71
CA GLN A 68 -14.67 -13.18 2.71
C GLN A 68 -14.89 -12.10 3.78
N ILE A 69 -15.40 -10.96 3.33
CA ILE A 69 -15.39 -9.71 4.10
C ILE A 69 -16.27 -9.80 5.34
N ASP A 70 -17.43 -10.46 5.24
CA ASP A 70 -18.34 -10.61 6.38
C ASP A 70 -17.70 -11.39 7.53
N LYS A 71 -16.84 -12.38 7.23
CA LYS A 71 -16.07 -13.10 8.26
C LYS A 71 -14.98 -12.23 8.86
N ALA A 72 -14.30 -11.42 8.04
CA ALA A 72 -13.31 -10.47 8.54
C ALA A 72 -13.96 -9.42 9.47
N ILE A 73 -15.13 -8.91 9.10
CA ILE A 73 -15.92 -7.96 9.91
C ILE A 73 -16.37 -8.62 11.21
N SER A 74 -16.94 -9.83 11.16
CA SER A 74 -17.37 -10.54 12.38
C SER A 74 -16.22 -10.68 13.38
N ILE A 75 -15.02 -11.04 12.91
CA ILE A 75 -13.86 -11.14 13.78
C ILE A 75 -13.43 -9.78 14.30
N PHE A 76 -13.45 -8.73 13.46
CA PHE A 76 -13.11 -7.37 13.85
C PHE A 76 -14.06 -6.82 14.93
N ASP A 77 -15.38 -7.03 14.78
CA ASP A 77 -16.39 -6.59 15.73
C ASP A 77 -16.28 -7.32 17.09
N GLU A 78 -15.72 -8.54 17.11
CA GLU A 78 -15.44 -9.32 18.33
C GLU A 78 -14.10 -8.95 19.01
N MET A 79 -13.30 -8.04 18.45
CA MET A 79 -12.02 -7.62 19.04
C MET A 79 -12.24 -6.57 20.14
N GLU A 80 -12.25 -7.02 21.40
CA GLU A 80 -12.38 -6.13 22.58
C GLU A 80 -11.05 -5.78 23.25
N GLU A 81 -9.97 -6.50 22.93
CA GLU A 81 -8.74 -6.50 23.75
C GLU A 81 -7.68 -5.51 23.26
N GLU A 82 -7.37 -5.48 21.96
CA GLU A 82 -6.40 -4.54 21.39
C GLU A 82 -6.91 -3.97 20.05
N PRO A 83 -6.63 -2.69 19.77
CA PRO A 83 -7.00 -2.08 18.50
C PRO A 83 -6.23 -2.73 17.34
N LEU A 84 -6.85 -2.73 16.16
CA LEU A 84 -6.17 -3.17 14.94
C LEU A 84 -4.96 -2.28 14.63
N LYS A 85 -3.92 -2.92 14.10
CA LYS A 85 -2.78 -2.20 13.50
C LYS A 85 -3.24 -1.49 12.23
N ASP A 86 -2.66 -0.32 11.96
CA ASP A 86 -3.03 0.52 10.83
C ASP A 86 -2.87 -0.17 9.46
N HIS A 87 -1.94 -1.11 9.32
CA HIS A 87 -1.84 -1.92 8.10
C HIS A 87 -3.10 -2.79 7.87
N THR A 88 -3.68 -3.34 8.92
CA THR A 88 -4.90 -4.16 8.83
C THR A 88 -6.13 -3.28 8.63
N ARG A 89 -6.16 -2.08 9.24
CA ARG A 89 -7.15 -1.04 8.95
C ARG A 89 -7.13 -0.61 7.48
N LEU A 90 -5.94 -0.41 6.90
CA LEU A 90 -5.76 -0.11 5.48
C LEU A 90 -6.35 -1.21 4.58
N ASP A 91 -6.18 -2.48 4.93
CA ASP A 91 -6.79 -3.59 4.17
C ASP A 91 -8.32 -3.51 4.17
N PHE A 92 -8.94 -3.20 5.31
CA PHE A 92 -10.40 -2.95 5.37
C PHE A 92 -10.82 -1.73 4.54
N ILE A 93 -10.09 -0.61 4.64
CA ILE A 93 -10.35 0.61 3.87
C ILE A 93 -10.35 0.28 2.38
N LYS A 94 -9.31 -0.38 1.87
CA LYS A 94 -9.21 -0.79 0.46
C LYS A 94 -10.40 -1.63 0.02
N VAL A 95 -10.84 -2.56 0.85
CA VAL A 95 -12.00 -3.41 0.58
C VAL A 95 -13.29 -2.58 0.54
N TYR A 96 -13.53 -1.73 1.53
CA TYR A 96 -14.74 -0.89 1.57
C TYR A 96 -14.80 0.10 0.42
N LEU A 97 -13.67 0.71 0.07
CA LEU A 97 -13.52 1.60 -1.08
C LEU A 97 -13.84 0.88 -2.40
N LYS A 98 -13.35 -0.34 -2.60
CA LYS A 98 -13.71 -1.18 -3.76
C LYS A 98 -15.20 -1.49 -3.84
N GLN A 99 -15.87 -1.61 -2.69
CA GLN A 99 -17.33 -1.81 -2.60
C GLN A 99 -18.14 -0.50 -2.64
N ASN A 100 -17.48 0.65 -2.83
CA ASN A 100 -18.10 1.97 -2.74
C ASN A 100 -18.79 2.27 -1.38
N LYS A 101 -18.38 1.58 -0.32
CA LYS A 101 -18.85 1.81 1.06
C LYS A 101 -17.96 2.85 1.75
N ILE A 102 -17.93 4.07 1.19
CA ILE A 102 -17.01 5.14 1.59
C ILE A 102 -17.16 5.51 3.07
N ASP A 103 -18.38 5.62 3.59
CA ASP A 103 -18.62 6.03 4.98
C ASP A 103 -17.99 5.06 5.99
N LYS A 104 -18.08 3.74 5.72
CA LYS A 104 -17.43 2.71 6.54
C LYS A 104 -15.90 2.80 6.47
N ALA A 105 -15.36 3.11 5.29
CA ALA A 105 -13.92 3.34 5.14
C ALA A 105 -13.46 4.56 5.95
N ILE A 106 -14.25 5.64 5.98
CA ILE A 106 -13.95 6.86 6.74
C ILE A 106 -13.91 6.56 8.25
N THR A 107 -14.88 5.80 8.77
CA THR A 107 -14.89 5.41 10.19
C THR A 107 -13.59 4.72 10.61
N ILE A 108 -13.09 3.78 9.80
CA ILE A 108 -11.82 3.09 10.09
C ILE A 108 -10.62 4.02 9.89
N PHE A 109 -10.66 4.89 8.89
CA PHE A 109 -9.60 5.85 8.59
C PHE A 109 -9.38 6.85 9.73
N ASP A 110 -10.45 7.31 10.37
CA ASP A 110 -10.38 8.29 11.44
C ASP A 110 -9.65 7.76 12.69
N GLU A 111 -9.62 6.44 12.88
CA GLU A 111 -8.88 5.79 13.98
C GLU A 111 -7.39 5.56 13.68
N MET A 112 -6.95 5.74 12.43
CA MET A 112 -5.55 5.52 12.05
C MET A 112 -4.65 6.63 12.59
N GLN A 113 -3.43 6.26 12.99
CA GLN A 113 -2.41 7.22 13.38
C GLN A 113 -1.84 7.95 12.17
N GLU A 114 -1.46 9.21 12.33
CA GLU A 114 -0.79 9.95 11.27
C GLU A 114 0.55 9.30 10.91
N GLY A 115 0.85 9.27 9.62
CA GLY A 115 2.07 8.66 9.09
C GLY A 115 1.87 8.00 7.73
N PRO A 116 2.90 7.28 7.24
CA PRO A 116 2.92 6.76 5.87
C PRO A 116 1.76 5.81 5.55
N VAL A 117 1.32 4.99 6.51
CA VAL A 117 0.20 4.05 6.31
C VAL A 117 -1.12 4.79 6.11
N LYS A 118 -1.33 5.89 6.83
CA LYS A 118 -2.52 6.74 6.67
C LYS A 118 -2.45 7.55 5.37
N ASP A 119 -1.28 7.99 4.95
CA ASP A 119 -1.09 8.60 3.61
C ASP A 119 -1.36 7.61 2.48
N SER A 120 -1.00 6.32 2.65
CA SER A 120 -1.44 5.28 1.71
C SER A 120 -2.96 5.17 1.64
N ALA A 121 -3.67 5.25 2.77
CA ALA A 121 -5.13 5.25 2.78
C ALA A 121 -5.71 6.52 2.11
N ARG A 122 -5.11 7.69 2.34
CA ARG A 122 -5.48 8.95 1.67
C ARG A 122 -5.39 8.83 0.15
N LEU A 123 -4.32 8.20 -0.37
CA LEU A 123 -4.19 7.90 -1.79
C LEU A 123 -5.35 7.03 -2.31
N ASP A 124 -5.70 5.96 -1.60
CA ASP A 124 -6.84 5.11 -1.97
C ASP A 124 -8.17 5.90 -2.03
N PHE A 125 -8.41 6.80 -1.06
CA PHE A 125 -9.57 7.70 -1.07
C PHE A 125 -9.55 8.67 -2.25
N ILE A 126 -8.40 9.30 -2.52
CA ILE A 126 -8.21 10.23 -3.65
C ILE A 126 -8.57 9.52 -4.95
N GLU A 127 -8.03 8.33 -5.20
CA GLU A 127 -8.31 7.58 -6.43
C GLU A 127 -9.80 7.27 -6.60
N VAL A 128 -10.50 6.87 -5.53
CA VAL A 128 -11.95 6.61 -5.60
C VAL A 128 -12.73 7.89 -5.85
N TYR A 129 -12.40 8.99 -5.17
CA TYR A 129 -13.06 10.27 -5.39
C TYR A 129 -12.83 10.82 -6.80
N LEU A 130 -11.61 10.70 -7.34
CA LEU A 130 -11.29 11.08 -8.72
C LEU A 130 -12.09 10.25 -9.73
N LYS A 131 -12.19 8.93 -9.54
CA LYS A 131 -13.03 8.04 -10.36
C LYS A 131 -14.52 8.41 -10.32
N GLN A 132 -14.97 9.00 -9.21
CA GLN A 132 -16.34 9.49 -9.02
C GLN A 132 -16.53 10.96 -9.44
N ASN A 133 -15.51 11.58 -10.03
CA ASN A 133 -15.48 13.00 -10.38
C ASN A 133 -15.73 13.96 -9.20
N LYS A 134 -15.37 13.54 -7.97
CA LYS A 134 -15.48 14.33 -6.74
C LYS A 134 -14.15 15.04 -6.44
N ILE A 135 -13.70 15.89 -7.37
CA ILE A 135 -12.37 16.52 -7.33
C ILE A 135 -12.13 17.30 -6.03
N ASP A 136 -13.10 18.10 -5.56
CA ASP A 136 -12.96 18.90 -4.33
C ASP A 136 -12.67 18.04 -3.09
N LYS A 137 -13.28 16.85 -3.01
CA LYS A 137 -13.02 15.89 -1.93
C LYS A 137 -11.61 15.31 -2.05
N SER A 138 -11.17 14.97 -3.27
CA SER A 138 -9.81 14.52 -3.52
C SER A 138 -8.79 15.57 -3.08
N VAL A 139 -9.00 16.85 -3.42
CA VAL A 139 -8.10 17.96 -3.05
C VAL A 139 -8.04 18.11 -1.53
N THR A 140 -9.19 18.09 -0.84
CA THR A 140 -9.25 18.18 0.63
C THR A 140 -8.45 17.06 1.32
N VAL A 141 -8.45 15.85 0.74
CA VAL A 141 -7.67 14.72 1.27
C VAL A 141 -6.18 14.88 0.94
N PHE A 142 -5.86 15.34 -0.27
CA PHE A 142 -4.50 15.58 -0.76
C PHE A 142 -3.75 16.62 0.09
N ASP A 143 -4.41 17.71 0.47
CA ASP A 143 -3.80 18.79 1.27
C ASP A 143 -3.33 18.33 2.65
N LYS A 144 -3.87 17.21 3.15
CA LYS A 144 -3.49 16.61 4.43
C LYS A 144 -2.34 15.61 4.32
N MET A 145 -1.89 15.28 3.12
CA MET A 145 -0.79 14.33 2.90
C MET A 145 0.56 14.99 3.18
N GLN A 146 1.46 14.22 3.81
CA GLN A 146 2.85 14.63 3.94
C GLN A 146 3.57 14.53 2.59
N GLU A 147 4.57 15.37 2.36
CA GLU A 147 5.43 15.22 1.17
C GLU A 147 6.18 13.88 1.23
N GLY A 148 6.25 13.20 0.09
CA GLY A 148 6.83 11.87 -0.03
C GLY A 148 6.19 11.07 -1.16
N ASP A 149 6.47 9.77 -1.19
CA ASP A 149 6.04 8.88 -2.28
C ASP A 149 4.54 8.86 -2.50
N PHE A 150 3.74 8.78 -1.43
CA PHE A 150 2.28 8.73 -1.57
C PHE A 150 1.71 10.03 -2.13
N LYS A 151 2.28 11.19 -1.79
CA LYS A 151 1.83 12.47 -2.32
C LYS A 151 2.27 12.68 -3.78
N ARG A 152 3.45 12.19 -4.17
CA ARG A 152 3.84 12.07 -5.59
C ARG A 152 2.83 11.22 -6.36
N LEU A 153 2.52 10.02 -5.88
CA LEU A 153 1.54 9.12 -6.51
C LEU A 153 0.14 9.78 -6.61
N ALA A 154 -0.26 10.55 -5.60
CA ALA A 154 -1.51 11.30 -5.66
C ALA A 154 -1.49 12.38 -6.75
N ARG A 155 -0.38 13.13 -6.93
CA ARG A 155 -0.20 14.08 -8.04
C ARG A 155 -0.36 13.38 -9.39
N GLU A 156 0.24 12.21 -9.58
CA GLU A 156 0.07 11.40 -10.81
C GLU A 156 -1.39 10.99 -11.05
N ALA A 157 -2.13 10.64 -9.99
CA ALA A 157 -3.55 10.31 -10.07
C ALA A 157 -4.40 11.53 -10.48
N PHE A 158 -4.13 12.71 -9.92
CA PHE A 158 -4.79 13.96 -10.34
C PHE A 158 -4.53 14.29 -11.80
N ILE A 159 -3.27 14.19 -12.25
CA ILE A 159 -2.89 14.41 -13.65
C ILE A 159 -3.70 13.48 -14.55
N GLU A 160 -3.72 12.18 -14.27
CA GLU A 160 -4.49 11.23 -15.07
C GLU A 160 -5.99 11.55 -15.09
N ALA A 161 -6.57 11.95 -13.95
CA ALA A 161 -7.97 12.33 -13.85
C ALA A 161 -8.29 13.60 -14.67
N TYR A 162 -7.45 14.62 -14.61
CA TYR A 162 -7.61 15.84 -15.40
C TYR A 162 -7.45 15.58 -16.90
N LEU A 163 -6.47 14.78 -17.30
CA LEU A 163 -6.29 14.38 -18.71
C LEU A 163 -7.51 13.63 -19.25
N LYS A 164 -8.09 12.71 -18.46
CA LYS A 164 -9.34 12.01 -18.83
C LYS A 164 -10.54 12.95 -19.01
N GLN A 165 -10.51 14.11 -18.38
CA GLN A 165 -11.54 15.15 -18.50
C GLN A 165 -11.19 16.23 -19.54
N ASN A 166 -10.13 16.03 -20.34
CA ASN A 166 -9.58 17.00 -21.29
C ASN A 166 -9.18 18.34 -20.62
N GLN A 167 -8.88 18.34 -19.32
CA GLN A 167 -8.42 19.51 -18.56
C GLN A 167 -6.89 19.53 -18.51
N ILE A 168 -6.24 19.56 -19.68
CA ILE A 168 -4.77 19.45 -19.77
C ILE A 168 -4.07 20.57 -18.99
N ASP A 169 -4.59 21.79 -19.03
CA ASP A 169 -4.00 22.93 -18.31
C ASP A 169 -3.87 22.66 -16.81
N LYS A 170 -4.86 22.02 -16.19
CA LYS A 170 -4.81 21.64 -14.77
C LYS A 170 -3.84 20.49 -14.52
N ALA A 171 -3.74 19.54 -15.47
CA ALA A 171 -2.73 18.49 -15.40
C ALA A 171 -1.31 19.09 -15.45
N ILE A 172 -1.08 20.12 -16.26
CA ILE A 172 0.18 20.88 -16.29
C ILE A 172 0.42 21.57 -14.95
N THR A 173 -0.58 22.25 -14.36
CA THR A 173 -0.41 22.90 -13.05
C THR A 173 0.07 21.91 -11.97
N VAL A 174 -0.52 20.72 -11.91
CA VAL A 174 -0.08 19.69 -10.95
C VAL A 174 1.32 19.16 -11.30
N PHE A 175 1.63 18.99 -12.59
CA PHE A 175 2.96 18.58 -13.06
C PHE A 175 4.06 19.59 -12.71
N ASP A 176 3.75 20.88 -12.76
CA ASP A 176 4.68 21.96 -12.42
C ASP A 176 5.08 21.98 -10.94
N GLU A 177 4.24 21.43 -10.07
CA GLU A 177 4.52 21.26 -8.64
C GLU A 177 5.29 19.97 -8.31
N MET A 178 5.49 19.08 -9.28
CA MET A 178 6.29 17.87 -9.09
C MET A 178 7.78 18.17 -9.16
N LYS A 179 8.57 17.48 -8.33
CA LYS A 179 10.03 17.55 -8.42
C LYS A 179 10.51 16.97 -9.76
N GLU A 180 11.57 17.56 -10.31
CA GLU A 180 12.08 17.21 -11.65
C GLU A 180 12.54 15.76 -11.77
N ASP A 181 13.02 15.16 -10.69
CA ASP A 181 13.48 13.76 -10.59
C ASP A 181 12.34 12.74 -10.46
N ASP A 182 11.13 13.20 -10.10
CA ASP A 182 9.96 12.38 -9.77
C ASP A 182 8.80 12.54 -10.78
N ASN A 183 8.97 13.34 -11.84
CA ASN A 183 7.87 13.74 -12.74
C ASN A 183 7.78 12.92 -14.04
N ALA A 184 8.72 12.01 -14.31
CA ALA A 184 8.85 11.37 -15.62
C ALA A 184 7.58 10.63 -16.06
N LEU A 185 6.98 9.81 -15.17
CA LEU A 185 5.76 9.06 -15.49
C LEU A 185 4.56 9.98 -15.75
N ALA A 186 4.40 11.02 -14.93
CA ALA A 186 3.37 12.04 -15.12
C ALA A 186 3.53 12.78 -16.46
N GLY A 187 4.76 13.19 -16.78
CA GLY A 187 5.07 13.89 -18.01
C GLY A 187 4.81 13.04 -19.26
N LEU A 188 5.09 11.73 -19.22
CA LEU A 188 4.77 10.81 -20.32
C LEU A 188 3.25 10.75 -20.60
N LYS A 189 2.41 10.73 -19.55
CA LYS A 189 0.94 10.76 -19.71
C LYS A 189 0.48 12.07 -20.38
N ILE A 190 1.09 13.19 -20.01
CA ILE A 190 0.79 14.51 -20.60
C ILE A 190 1.24 14.57 -22.07
N ILE A 191 2.43 14.05 -22.40
CA ILE A 191 2.92 13.93 -23.78
C ILE A 191 1.95 13.11 -24.63
N GLU A 192 1.49 11.96 -24.12
CA GLU A 192 0.50 11.13 -24.81
C GLU A 192 -0.80 11.91 -25.07
N ALA A 193 -1.27 12.69 -24.09
CA ALA A 193 -2.46 13.53 -24.25
C ALA A 193 -2.27 14.62 -25.33
N TYR A 194 -1.14 15.33 -25.34
CA TYR A 194 -0.85 16.33 -26.36
C TYR A 194 -0.74 15.72 -27.76
N ASN A 195 -0.10 14.55 -27.89
CA ASN A 195 0.00 13.84 -29.16
C ASN A 195 -1.38 13.44 -29.72
N LYS A 196 -2.31 13.00 -28.86
CA LYS A 196 -3.70 12.72 -29.27
C LYS A 196 -4.43 13.95 -29.80
N LEU A 197 -4.02 15.14 -29.38
CA LEU A 197 -4.55 16.43 -29.86
C LEU A 197 -3.73 17.04 -31.01
N ASN A 198 -2.71 16.33 -31.53
CA ASN A 198 -1.75 16.82 -32.52
C ASN A 198 -0.98 18.08 -32.08
N GLN A 199 -0.81 18.28 -30.78
CA GLN A 199 -0.05 19.40 -30.20
C GLN A 199 1.41 19.00 -29.97
N THR A 200 2.12 18.67 -31.04
CA THR A 200 3.49 18.13 -31.00
C THR A 200 4.49 19.09 -30.34
N GLU A 201 4.33 20.41 -30.52
CA GLU A 201 5.19 21.40 -29.88
C GLU A 201 5.07 21.36 -28.35
N ASN A 202 3.84 21.28 -27.83
CA ASN A 202 3.59 21.16 -26.39
C ASN A 202 4.12 19.84 -25.83
N ALA A 203 3.96 18.73 -26.57
CA ALA A 203 4.55 17.44 -26.21
C ALA A 203 6.09 17.53 -26.10
N ALA A 204 6.75 18.21 -27.05
CA ALA A 204 8.20 18.39 -27.04
C ALA A 204 8.69 19.22 -25.84
N ILE A 205 7.92 20.24 -25.42
CA ILE A 205 8.22 21.04 -24.22
C ILE A 205 8.23 20.16 -22.98
N ILE A 206 7.20 19.32 -22.78
CA ILE A 206 7.14 18.42 -21.62
C ILE A 206 8.26 17.39 -21.67
N PHE A 207 8.57 16.83 -22.85
CA PHE A 207 9.70 15.92 -23.02
C PHE A 207 11.03 16.57 -22.61
N GLY A 208 11.28 17.81 -23.02
CA GLY A 208 12.47 18.57 -22.62
C GLY A 208 12.59 18.72 -21.11
N ARG A 209 11.49 18.98 -20.40
CA ARG A 209 11.47 19.10 -18.94
C ARG A 209 11.82 17.78 -18.24
N ILE A 210 11.24 16.66 -18.69
CA ILE A 210 11.56 15.33 -18.16
C ILE A 210 13.03 15.00 -18.41
N LYS A 211 13.52 15.26 -19.63
CA LYS A 211 14.91 14.99 -20.03
C LYS A 211 15.90 15.77 -19.16
N ASN A 212 15.66 17.06 -18.94
CA ASN A 212 16.53 17.90 -18.11
C ASN A 212 16.56 17.41 -16.65
N GLY A 213 15.41 17.00 -16.10
CA GLY A 213 15.34 16.41 -14.76
C GLY A 213 16.18 15.13 -14.64
N PHE A 214 16.10 14.24 -15.64
CA PHE A 214 16.91 13.03 -15.69
C PHE A 214 18.40 13.29 -15.84
N GLU A 215 18.80 14.24 -16.71
CA GLU A 215 20.20 14.63 -16.86
C GLU A 215 20.78 15.20 -15.56
N ARG A 216 20.00 16.02 -14.85
CA ARG A 216 20.39 16.55 -13.54
C ARG A 216 20.56 15.44 -12.49
N PHE A 217 19.61 14.51 -12.43
CA PHE A 217 19.71 13.35 -11.55
C PHE A 217 20.99 12.54 -11.81
N LEU A 218 21.35 12.29 -13.07
CA LEU A 218 22.59 11.58 -13.41
C LEU A 218 23.84 12.32 -12.93
N ILE A 219 23.88 13.65 -13.08
CA ILE A 219 25.01 14.46 -12.60
C ILE A 219 25.13 14.38 -11.08
N GLU A 220 24.02 14.53 -10.36
CA GLU A 220 23.99 14.45 -8.89
C GLU A 220 24.35 13.04 -8.41
N PHE A 221 23.87 11.99 -9.10
CA PHE A 221 24.22 10.60 -8.83
C PHE A 221 25.72 10.34 -8.99
N GLN A 222 26.32 10.79 -10.10
CA GLN A 222 27.75 10.67 -10.34
C GLN A 222 28.57 11.45 -9.30
N ALA A 223 28.13 12.66 -8.93
CA ALA A 223 28.80 13.50 -7.94
C ALA A 223 28.73 12.93 -6.51
N SER A 224 27.74 12.09 -6.20
CA SER A 224 27.58 11.50 -4.87
C SER A 224 28.58 10.37 -4.55
N GLY A 225 29.35 9.91 -5.54
CA GLY A 225 30.27 8.77 -5.37
C GLY A 225 29.57 7.42 -5.20
N LEU A 226 28.23 7.39 -5.20
CA LEU A 226 27.43 6.17 -5.15
C LEU A 226 27.70 5.27 -6.35
N ASP A 227 28.10 5.82 -7.50
CA ASP A 227 28.47 5.05 -8.69
C ASP A 227 29.68 4.12 -8.41
N GLU A 228 30.68 4.60 -7.68
CA GLU A 228 31.83 3.77 -7.25
C GLU A 228 31.44 2.72 -6.20
N GLU A 229 30.55 3.08 -5.27
CA GLU A 229 30.06 2.17 -4.23
C GLU A 229 29.17 1.07 -4.83
N LEU A 230 28.31 1.41 -5.78
CA LEU A 230 27.48 0.48 -6.54
C LEU A 230 28.36 -0.45 -7.39
N ALA A 231 29.38 0.08 -8.06
CA ALA A 231 30.34 -0.72 -8.82
C ALA A 231 31.13 -1.70 -7.93
N ARG A 232 31.54 -1.29 -6.72
CA ARG A 232 32.19 -2.18 -5.74
C ARG A 232 31.24 -3.26 -5.24
N LEU A 233 29.99 -2.93 -4.93
CA LEU A 233 28.98 -3.89 -4.48
C LEU A 233 28.64 -4.92 -5.56
N LEU A 234 28.53 -4.50 -6.82
CA LEU A 234 28.26 -5.38 -7.95
C LEU A 234 29.45 -6.30 -8.27
N ASN A 235 30.69 -5.78 -8.23
CA ASN A 235 31.89 -6.59 -8.47
C ASN A 235 32.22 -7.53 -7.28
N GLY A 236 31.85 -7.17 -6.06
CA GLY A 236 31.98 -8.05 -4.89
C GLY A 236 30.93 -9.17 -4.83
N ALA A 237 29.82 -9.05 -5.58
CA ALA A 237 28.77 -10.06 -5.68
C ALA A 237 29.10 -11.20 -6.66
N THR A 238 30.10 -11.02 -7.53
CA THR A 238 30.54 -12.03 -8.51
C THR A 238 31.65 -12.97 -7.99
N GLU A 239 32.17 -12.75 -6.77
CA GLU A 239 33.27 -13.55 -6.17
C GLU A 239 32.84 -14.48 -5.02
N LYS A 240 31.56 -14.89 -4.93
CA LYS A 240 31.09 -15.94 -4.00
C LYS A 240 30.23 -16.98 -4.68
#